data_AF-A0A961S6T6-F1
#
_entry.id   AF-A0A961S6T6-F1
#
_cell.length_a   1.000
_cell.length_b   1.000
_cell.length_c   1.000
_cell.angle_alpha   90.00
_cell.angle_beta   90.00
_cell.angle_gamma   90.00
#
_symmetry.space_group_name_H-M   'P 1'
#
loop_
_entity.id
_entity.type
_entity.pdbx_description
1 polymer ?
#
loop_
_entity_poly.entity_id
_entity_poly.type
_entity_poly.pdbx_seq_one_letter_code
_entity_poly.pdbx_strand_id
1 'polypeptide(L)' 'MSPAPDSPARVLVLGATGHIGSAVVRHLLRHGYSVKGLARAPSTSTRGLPIAWVYADLTRLRSSGDW' A
#
# COMPACT_ATOMS: atom_id res chain seq x y z
N MET A 1 19.61 -5.87 -9.08
CA MET A 1 19.39 -6.82 -7.97
C MET A 1 17.98 -7.35 -8.10
N SER A 2 17.82 -8.57 -8.60
CA SER A 2 16.51 -9.22 -8.70
C SER A 2 16.03 -9.61 -7.30
N PRO A 3 14.71 -9.54 -7.00
CA PRO A 3 14.21 -10.03 -5.72
C PRO A 3 14.56 -11.52 -5.57
N ALA A 4 14.93 -11.92 -4.35
CA ALA A 4 15.18 -13.32 -4.04
C ALA A 4 13.92 -14.16 -4.32
N PRO A 5 14.05 -15.38 -4.85
CA PRO A 5 12.92 -16.20 -5.31
C PRO A 5 11.87 -16.49 -4.22
N ASP A 6 12.22 -16.34 -2.94
CA ASP A 6 11.34 -16.56 -1.79
C ASP A 6 10.79 -15.27 -1.15
N SER A 7 11.02 -14.10 -1.76
CA SER A 7 10.50 -12.83 -1.22
C SER A 7 9.00 -12.68 -1.50
N PRO A 8 8.20 -12.22 -0.52
CA PRO A 8 6.77 -12.02 -0.72
C PRO A 8 6.52 -11.01 -1.85
N ALA A 9 5.56 -11.33 -2.73
CA ALA A 9 5.16 -10.42 -3.79
C ALA A 9 4.73 -9.06 -3.23
N ARG A 10 5.18 -7.98 -3.88
CA ARG A 10 5.00 -6.61 -3.41
C ARG A 10 3.80 -5.97 -4.09
N VAL A 11 2.91 -5.36 -3.29
CA VAL A 11 1.69 -4.71 -3.78
C VAL A 11 1.59 -3.29 -3.24
N LEU A 12 1.29 -2.33 -4.12
CA LEU A 12 0.91 -0.96 -3.77
C LEU A 12 -0.62 -0.83 -3.82
N VAL A 13 -1.24 -0.44 -2.71
CA VAL A 13 -2.69 -0.19 -2.65
C VAL A 13 -2.95 1.32 -2.64
N LEU A 14 -3.56 1.82 -3.71
CA LEU A 14 -4.01 3.20 -3.82
C LEU A 14 -5.29 3.41 -3.01
N GLY A 15 -5.34 4.46 -2.18
CA GLY A 15 -6.49 4.70 -1.31
C GLY A 15 -6.61 3.68 -0.17
N ALA A 16 -5.48 3.21 0.35
CA ALA A 16 -5.41 2.16 1.38
C ALA A 16 -6.20 2.48 2.68
N THR A 17 -6.50 3.76 2.93
CA THR A 17 -7.29 4.21 4.08
C THR A 17 -8.81 4.16 3.88
N GLY A 18 -9.27 4.01 2.64
CA GLY A 18 -10.70 3.95 2.31
C GLY A 18 -11.35 2.63 2.74
N HIS A 19 -12.68 2.57 2.67
CA HIS A 19 -13.45 1.38 3.06
C HIS A 19 -12.96 0.13 2.31
N ILE A 20 -12.98 0.18 0.97
CA ILE A 20 -12.52 -0.92 0.10
C ILE A 20 -11.02 -1.14 0.24
N GLY A 21 -10.22 -0.07 0.18
CA GLY A 21 -8.75 -0.16 0.26
C GLY A 21 -8.29 -0.88 1.53
N SER A 22 -8.88 -0.57 2.68
CA SER A 22 -8.54 -1.23 3.94
C SER A 22 -8.93 -2.71 3.97
N ALA A 23 -10.01 -3.11 3.30
CA ALA A 23 -10.40 -4.52 3.17
C ALA A 23 -9.41 -5.28 2.28
N VAL A 24 -9.01 -4.67 1.15
CA VAL A 24 -8.00 -5.22 0.23
C VAL A 24 -6.66 -5.39 0.94
N VAL A 25 -6.19 -4.39 1.69
CA VAL A 25 -4.94 -4.49 2.48
C VAL A 25 -4.98 -5.69 3.42
N ARG A 26 -6.06 -5.85 4.21
CA ARG A 26 -6.19 -7.00 5.12
C ARG A 26 -6.19 -8.33 4.37
N HIS A 27 -6.87 -8.41 3.23
CA HIS A 27 -6.90 -9.61 2.41
C HIS A 27 -5.50 -9.97 1.91
N LEU A 28 -4.77 -9.01 1.34
CA LEU A 28 -3.40 -9.21 0.84
C LEU A 28 -2.43 -9.64 1.95
N LEU A 29 -2.48 -8.98 3.10
CA LEU A 29 -1.62 -9.35 4.24
C LEU A 29 -1.88 -10.79 4.71
N ARG A 30 -3.15 -11.22 4.77
CA ARG A 30 -3.50 -12.60 5.13
C ARG A 30 -2.97 -13.64 4.14
N HIS A 31 -2.70 -13.24 2.90
CA HIS A 31 -2.14 -14.11 1.85
C HIS A 31 -0.63 -13.93 1.67
N GLY A 32 0.06 -13.28 2.61
CA GLY A 32 1.52 -13.20 2.63
C GLY A 32 2.13 -12.17 1.69
N TYR A 33 1.32 -11.26 1.11
CA TYR A 33 1.85 -10.17 0.29
C TYR A 33 2.52 -9.10 1.17
N SER A 34 3.60 -8.51 0.65
CA SER A 34 4.19 -7.30 1.24
C SER A 34 3.44 -6.08 0.71
N VAL A 35 2.75 -5.38 1.59
CA VAL A 35 1.83 -4.30 1.21
C VAL A 35 2.39 -2.93 1.57
N LYS A 36 2.34 -2.03 0.59
CA LYS A 36 2.55 -0.60 0.76
C LYS A 36 1.25 0.14 0.48
N GLY A 37 0.82 1.01 1.38
CA GLY A 37 -0.37 1.85 1.20
C GLY A 37 0.01 3.22 0.66
N LEU A 38 -0.79 3.76 -0.26
CA LEU A 38 -0.71 5.17 -0.67
C LEU A 38 -1.94 5.92 -0.16
N ALA A 39 -1.70 6.99 0.60
CA ALA A 39 -2.74 7.90 1.08
C ALA A 39 -2.16 9.28 1.41
N ARG A 40 -3.04 10.28 1.50
CA ARG A 40 -2.67 11.63 1.97
C ARG A 40 -2.28 11.64 3.45
N ALA A 41 -2.95 10.81 4.25
CA ALA A 41 -2.68 10.62 5.67
C ALA A 41 -3.13 9.20 6.05
N PRO A 42 -2.50 8.57 7.07
CA PRO A 42 -2.94 7.28 7.57
C PRO A 42 -4.28 7.43 8.31
N SER A 43 -5.03 6.34 8.43
CA SER A 43 -6.34 6.36 9.09
C SER A 43 -6.48 5.21 10.09
N THR A 44 -7.51 5.27 10.92
CA THR A 44 -7.83 4.20 11.88
C THR A 44 -8.12 2.86 11.22
N SER A 45 -8.59 2.84 9.96
CA SER A 45 -8.96 1.61 9.24
C SER A 45 -7.76 0.69 8.94
N THR A 46 -6.54 1.22 8.99
CA THR A 46 -5.29 0.47 8.75
C THR A 46 -4.35 0.47 9.96
N ARG A 47 -4.81 0.94 11.12
CA ARG A 47 -4.00 1.05 12.34
C ARG A 47 -3.56 -0.35 12.81
N GLY A 48 -2.28 -0.49 13.13
CA GLY A 48 -1.70 -1.74 13.62
C GLY A 48 -1.40 -2.78 12.54
N LEU A 49 -1.70 -2.50 11.26
CA LEU A 49 -1.33 -3.38 10.16
C LEU A 49 0.15 -3.19 9.79
N PRO A 50 0.89 -4.27 9.48
CA PRO A 50 2.30 -4.21 9.09
C PRO A 50 2.45 -3.75 7.62
N ILE A 51 2.10 -2.49 7.34
CA ILE A 51 2.22 -1.89 6.01
C ILE A 51 3.18 -0.70 6.00
N ALA A 52 3.93 -0.58 4.90
CA ALA A 52 4.70 0.63 4.62
C ALA A 52 3.79 1.70 4.00
N TRP A 53 4.18 2.98 4.07
CA TRP A 53 3.39 4.09 3.54
C TRP A 53 4.12 4.87 2.45
N VAL A 54 3.34 5.33 1.47
CA VAL A 54 3.67 6.43 0.56
C VAL A 54 2.67 7.54 0.83
N TYR A 55 3.18 8.67 1.31
CA TYR A 55 2.35 9.84 1.57
C TYR A 55 2.30 10.69 0.30
N ALA A 56 1.18 10.61 -0.41
CA ALA A 56 0.99 11.34 -1.65
C ALA A 56 -0.48 11.64 -1.90
N ASP A 57 -0.73 12.68 -2.69
CA ASP A 57 -2.03 12.98 -3.26
C ASP A 57 -2.03 12.57 -4.74
N LEU A 58 -2.80 11.53 -5.08
CA LEU A 58 -2.90 11.00 -6.44
C LEU A 58 -3.25 12.07 -7.48
N THR A 59 -4.00 13.11 -7.10
CA THR A 59 -4.36 14.20 -8.02
C THR A 59 -3.17 15.08 -8.43
N ARG A 60 -2.05 14.94 -7.72
CA ARG A 60 -0.77 15.61 -7.97
C ARG A 60 0.27 14.72 -8.63
N LEU A 61 0.02 13.41 -8.77
CA LEU A 61 0.92 12.45 -9.40
C LEU A 61 0.70 12.39 -10.91
N ARG A 62 1.16 13.41 -11.64
CA ARG A 62 0.82 13.62 -13.07
C ARG A 62 1.94 13.23 -14.04
N SER A 63 3.14 13.05 -13.52
CA SER A 63 4.32 12.65 -14.27
C SER A 63 5.02 11.49 -13.55
N SER A 64 5.86 10.75 -14.25
CA SER A 64 6.61 9.64 -13.66
C SER A 64 7.56 10.07 -12.53
N GLY A 65 7.97 11.35 -12.49
CA GLY A 65 8.83 11.90 -11.43
C GLY A 65 8.10 12.17 -10.11
N ASP A 66 6.77 12.14 -10.11
CA ASP A 66 5.98 12.39 -8.89
C ASP A 66 5.82 11.12 -8.02
N TRP A 67 6.18 9.94 -8.55
CA TRP A 67 5.96 8.62 -7.94
C TRP A 67 7.15 8.07 -7.15
#